data_AF-A0A8D8S7G6-F1
#
_entry.id   AF-A0A8D8S7G6-F1
#
_cell.length_a   1.000
_cell.length_b   1.000
_cell.length_c   1.000
_cell.angle_alpha   90.00
_cell.angle_beta   90.00
_cell.angle_gamma   90.00
#
_symmetry.space_group_name_H-M   'P 1'
#
loop_
_entity.id
_entity.type
_entity.pdbx_description
1 polymer ?
#
loop_
_entity_poly.entity_id
_entity_poly.type
_entity_poly.pdbx_seq_one_letter_code
_entity_poly.pdbx_strand_id
1 'polypeptide(L)'
;MEDSEDGSNGIISGVAKTEGEMYDEDIEYHIPEGLEGSAFQSRLPYDKMTTNEVQYFPDISNNPIHSHKTFLHIRNRILQMWLENPKIQLTLDSVLQKIESPFNSEVQLVSRLHCYLERHGYINFGIFQRVTPIPVKKVILETY
;
A
#
# COMPACT_ATOMS: atom_id res chain seq x y z
N MET A 1 -39.63 75.29 -21.03
CA MET A 1 -38.82 75.43 -19.82
C MET A 1 -38.99 74.12 -19.08
N GLU A 2 -38.10 73.12 -19.31
CA GLU A 2 -36.79 72.97 -18.60
C GLU A 2 -37.05 72.96 -17.08
N ASP A 3 -36.75 71.94 -16.28
CA ASP A 3 -35.64 70.97 -16.21
C ASP A 3 -36.05 69.82 -15.24
N SER A 4 -35.73 68.52 -15.39
CA SER A 4 -34.44 67.77 -15.33
C SER A 4 -34.12 67.17 -13.93
N GLU A 5 -34.03 65.81 -13.90
CA GLU A 5 -33.27 64.90 -12.99
C GLU A 5 -33.66 64.81 -11.49
N ASP A 6 -33.51 63.73 -10.70
CA ASP A 6 -32.69 62.50 -10.64
C ASP A 6 -33.42 61.55 -9.64
N GLY A 7 -33.54 60.22 -9.77
CA GLY A 7 -32.48 59.26 -9.43
C GLY A 7 -32.78 58.49 -8.13
N SER A 8 -33.13 57.18 -8.24
CA SER A 8 -32.72 56.06 -7.36
C SER A 8 -33.72 54.89 -7.37
N ASN A 9 -33.46 53.91 -8.23
CA ASN A 9 -34.08 52.58 -8.20
C ASN A 9 -33.44 51.73 -7.09
N GLY A 10 -34.11 51.60 -5.95
CA GLY A 10 -33.80 50.60 -4.92
C GLY A 10 -34.39 49.24 -5.31
N ILE A 11 -33.57 48.39 -5.92
CA ILE A 11 -33.90 47.02 -6.31
C ILE A 11 -33.90 46.09 -5.09
N ILE A 12 -35.02 45.38 -4.94
CA ILE A 12 -35.29 44.20 -4.12
C ILE A 12 -34.04 43.33 -3.77
N SER A 13 -33.71 43.20 -2.49
CA SER A 13 -32.80 42.15 -2.01
C SER A 13 -33.62 41.03 -1.34
N GLY A 14 -33.67 39.88 -2.01
CA GLY A 14 -34.41 38.73 -1.54
C GLY A 14 -34.19 37.53 -2.46
N VAL A 15 -32.93 37.19 -2.72
CA VAL A 15 -32.58 35.93 -3.37
C VAL A 15 -31.83 35.08 -2.35
N ALA A 16 -32.49 33.99 -1.96
CA ALA A 16 -31.96 32.95 -1.10
C ALA A 16 -30.64 32.42 -1.68
N LYS A 17 -29.57 32.46 -0.88
CA LYS A 17 -28.33 31.74 -1.18
C LYS A 17 -28.56 30.28 -0.84
N THR A 18 -28.55 29.44 -1.87
CA THR A 18 -28.34 28.00 -1.77
C THR A 18 -27.03 27.74 -1.05
N GLU A 19 -27.06 26.89 -0.02
CA GLU A 19 -25.92 26.43 0.74
C GLU A 19 -24.94 25.73 -0.20
N GLY A 20 -23.86 26.43 -0.56
CA GLY A 20 -22.71 25.82 -1.18
C GLY A 20 -22.00 25.00 -0.11
N GLU A 21 -21.84 23.70 -0.37
CA GLU A 21 -20.92 22.85 0.37
C GLU A 21 -19.54 23.51 0.31
N MET A 22 -19.17 24.13 1.44
CA MET A 22 -17.85 24.71 1.64
C MET A 22 -16.89 23.52 1.74
N TYR A 23 -16.22 23.20 0.64
CA TYR A 23 -15.06 22.33 0.69
C TYR A 23 -14.06 23.02 1.61
N ASP A 24 -13.82 22.42 2.77
CA ASP A 24 -12.84 22.89 3.73
C ASP A 24 -11.46 22.70 3.08
N GLU A 25 -10.97 23.75 2.39
CA GLU A 25 -9.72 23.76 1.63
C GLU A 25 -8.48 23.51 2.52
N ASP A 26 -8.67 23.48 3.84
CA ASP A 26 -7.63 23.35 4.86
C ASP A 26 -7.56 21.95 5.53
N ILE A 27 -8.23 20.92 5.00
CA ILE A 27 -7.98 19.54 5.45
C ILE A 27 -6.62 19.07 4.90
N GLU A 28 -5.57 19.27 5.70
CA GLU A 28 -4.26 18.67 5.47
C GLU A 28 -4.40 17.14 5.63
N TYR A 29 -4.64 16.46 4.51
CA TYR A 29 -4.61 15.00 4.47
C TYR A 29 -3.18 14.54 4.76
N HIS A 30 -2.96 13.97 5.95
CA HIS A 30 -1.70 13.29 6.26
C HIS A 30 -1.58 12.05 5.37
N ILE A 31 -0.90 12.20 4.23
CA ILE A 31 -0.58 11.08 3.33
C ILE A 31 0.53 10.27 3.99
N PRO A 32 0.28 9.01 4.40
CA PRO A 32 1.30 8.23 5.08
C PRO A 32 2.50 7.95 4.16
N GLU A 33 3.71 8.10 4.69
CA GLU A 33 4.97 7.89 3.97
C GLU A 33 5.76 6.68 4.50
N GLY A 34 6.83 6.30 3.79
CA GLY A 34 7.74 5.23 4.23
C GLY A 34 7.03 3.87 4.37
N LEU A 35 7.27 3.19 5.50
CA LEU A 35 6.69 1.88 5.81
C LEU A 35 5.19 1.95 6.12
N GLU A 36 4.71 3.08 6.67
CA GLU A 36 3.29 3.30 6.90
C GLU A 36 2.57 3.50 5.56
N GLY A 37 3.16 4.31 4.68
CA GLY A 37 2.71 4.50 3.32
C GLY A 37 2.62 3.20 2.51
N SER A 38 3.61 2.31 2.64
CA SER A 38 3.58 1.03 1.91
C SER A 38 2.47 0.09 2.40
N ALA A 39 2.24 0.04 3.72
CA ALA A 39 1.12 -0.71 4.29
C ALA A 39 -0.23 -0.11 3.86
N PHE A 40 -0.36 1.22 3.93
CA PHE A 40 -1.57 1.95 3.53
C PHE A 40 -1.92 1.72 2.06
N GLN A 41 -0.97 1.90 1.13
CA GLN A 41 -1.17 1.65 -0.30
C GLN A 41 -1.54 0.19 -0.61
N SER A 42 -1.05 -0.75 0.22
CA SER A 42 -1.36 -2.17 0.14
C SER A 42 -2.68 -2.55 0.83
N ARG A 43 -3.41 -1.58 1.42
CA ARG A 43 -4.64 -1.77 2.19
C ARG A 43 -4.47 -2.72 3.38
N LEU A 44 -3.33 -2.59 4.07
CA LEU A 44 -2.99 -3.36 5.26
C LEU A 44 -2.77 -2.43 6.46
N PRO A 45 -3.18 -2.82 7.68
CA PRO A 45 -2.86 -2.07 8.89
C PRO A 45 -1.35 -2.09 9.15
N TYR A 46 -0.74 -0.92 9.34
CA TYR A 46 0.71 -0.78 9.51
C TYR A 46 1.25 -1.48 10.77
N ASP A 47 0.51 -1.40 11.88
CA ASP A 47 0.94 -1.73 13.24
C ASP A 47 0.28 -3.00 13.82
N LYS A 48 -0.52 -3.70 13.02
CA LYS A 48 -1.25 -4.89 13.46
C LYS A 48 -1.26 -5.98 12.39
N MET A 49 -1.27 -7.23 12.82
CA MET A 49 -1.50 -8.37 11.93
C MET A 49 -2.99 -8.47 11.58
N THR A 50 -3.29 -8.74 10.32
CA THR A 50 -4.62 -9.08 9.83
C THR A 50 -5.03 -10.49 10.25
N THR A 51 -6.33 -10.79 10.19
CA THR A 51 -6.85 -12.13 10.49
C THR A 51 -6.19 -13.22 9.63
N ASN A 52 -5.98 -12.94 8.34
CA ASN A 52 -5.32 -13.89 7.43
C ASN A 52 -3.86 -14.13 7.85
N GLU A 53 -3.11 -13.08 8.17
CA GLU A 53 -1.72 -13.22 8.63
C GLU A 53 -1.65 -14.02 9.93
N VAL A 54 -2.57 -13.80 10.87
CA VAL A 54 -2.67 -14.60 12.11
C VAL A 54 -2.89 -16.09 11.81
N GLN A 55 -3.69 -16.42 10.79
CA GLN A 55 -3.94 -17.81 10.40
C GLN A 55 -2.74 -18.48 9.73
N TYR A 56 -1.99 -17.77 8.88
CA TYR A 56 -0.84 -18.34 8.15
C TYR A 56 0.48 -18.29 8.94
N PHE A 57 0.54 -17.47 10.00
CA PHE A 57 1.71 -17.33 10.88
C PHE A 57 1.33 -17.54 12.35
N PRO A 58 0.76 -18.71 12.72
CA PRO A 58 0.31 -18.98 14.08
C PRO A 58 1.47 -19.01 15.09
N ASP A 59 2.66 -19.37 14.63
CA ASP A 59 3.91 -19.30 15.40
C ASP A 59 4.32 -17.86 15.71
N ILE A 60 3.90 -16.85 14.94
CA ILE A 60 4.15 -15.45 15.27
C ILE A 60 3.02 -14.89 16.13
N SER A 61 1.76 -15.16 15.77
CA SER A 61 0.61 -14.58 16.45
C SER A 61 0.50 -15.00 17.92
N ASN A 62 0.89 -16.24 18.24
CA ASN A 62 0.82 -16.78 19.60
C ASN A 62 2.03 -16.40 20.47
N ASN A 63 2.99 -15.66 19.91
CA ASN A 63 4.26 -15.32 20.53
C ASN A 63 4.31 -13.85 21.01
N PRO A 64 5.39 -13.43 21.71
CA PRO A 64 5.50 -12.10 22.30
C PRO A 64 5.38 -10.94 21.30
N ILE A 65 5.01 -9.76 21.81
CA ILE A 65 4.81 -8.51 21.04
C ILE A 65 6.04 -8.15 20.17
N HIS A 66 7.26 -8.50 20.60
CA HIS A 66 8.47 -8.27 19.81
C HIS A 66 8.44 -9.01 18.47
N SER A 67 7.99 -10.27 18.45
CA SER A 67 7.84 -11.07 17.22
C SER A 67 6.83 -10.44 16.26
N HIS A 68 5.77 -9.80 16.78
CA HIS A 68 4.79 -9.08 15.95
C HIS A 68 5.41 -7.84 15.30
N LYS A 69 6.19 -7.05 16.06
CA LYS A 69 6.89 -5.87 15.51
C LYS A 69 7.86 -6.25 14.40
N THR A 70 8.63 -7.32 14.60
CA THR A 70 9.56 -7.85 13.59
C THR A 70 8.82 -8.31 12.34
N PHE A 71 7.72 -9.06 12.49
CA PHE A 71 6.87 -9.48 11.38
C PHE A 71 6.35 -8.28 10.57
N LEU A 72 5.78 -7.28 11.25
CA LEU A 72 5.16 -6.12 10.61
C LEU A 72 6.22 -5.27 9.89
N HIS A 73 7.38 -5.07 10.50
CA HIS A 73 8.48 -4.35 9.89
C HIS A 73 8.94 -5.02 8.58
N ILE A 74 9.20 -6.34 8.62
CA ILE A 74 9.64 -7.09 7.44
C ILE A 74 8.57 -7.04 6.35
N ARG A 75 7.30 -7.28 6.68
CA ARG A 75 6.19 -7.20 5.73
C ARG A 75 6.12 -5.83 5.06
N ASN A 76 6.10 -4.74 5.83
CA ASN A 76 5.98 -3.39 5.32
C ASN A 76 7.19 -2.99 4.47
N ARG A 77 8.38 -3.49 4.83
CA ARG A 77 9.59 -3.28 4.04
C ARG A 77 9.55 -4.01 2.71
N ILE A 78 9.08 -5.26 2.66
CA ILE A 78 8.90 -6.00 1.39
C ILE A 78 7.89 -5.29 0.49
N LEU A 79 6.77 -4.82 1.04
CA LEU A 79 5.77 -4.05 0.30
C LEU A 79 6.38 -2.77 -0.27
N GLN A 80 7.15 -2.05 0.54
CA GLN A 80 7.83 -0.83 0.12
C GLN A 80 8.79 -1.10 -1.04
N MET A 81 9.63 -2.14 -0.95
CA MET A 81 10.56 -2.52 -2.03
C MET A 81 9.84 -2.82 -3.35
N TRP A 82 8.65 -3.43 -3.29
CA TRP A 82 7.84 -3.68 -4.48
C TRP A 82 7.26 -2.38 -5.06
N LEU A 83 6.70 -1.53 -4.20
CA LEU A 83 6.08 -0.26 -4.62
C LEU A 83 7.10 0.74 -5.18
N GLU A 84 8.35 0.69 -4.74
CA GLU A 84 9.46 1.50 -5.28
C GLU A 84 9.83 1.14 -6.72
N ASN A 85 9.67 -0.14 -7.13
CA ASN A 85 10.01 -0.58 -8.48
C ASN A 85 9.12 -1.74 -8.97
N PRO A 86 7.81 -1.50 -9.21
CA PRO A 86 6.85 -2.55 -9.55
C PRO A 86 6.98 -3.05 -10.99
N LYS A 87 7.91 -2.49 -11.79
CA LYS A 87 8.15 -2.89 -13.19
C LYS A 87 9.08 -4.10 -13.31
N ILE A 88 9.73 -4.51 -12.23
CA ILE A 88 10.66 -5.64 -12.18
C ILE A 88 10.23 -6.56 -11.04
N GLN A 89 10.29 -7.87 -11.26
CA GLN A 89 10.01 -8.86 -10.22
C GLN A 89 10.88 -8.65 -8.98
N LEU A 90 10.26 -8.50 -7.82
CA LEU A 90 10.92 -8.51 -6.52
C LEU A 90 11.24 -9.97 -6.13
N THR A 91 12.49 -10.38 -6.27
CA THR A 91 12.95 -11.73 -5.92
C THR A 91 13.29 -11.84 -4.43
N LEU A 92 13.21 -13.06 -3.88
CA LEU A 92 13.59 -13.34 -2.49
C LEU A 92 15.05 -12.93 -2.21
N ASP A 93 15.97 -13.24 -3.13
CA ASP A 93 17.38 -12.87 -2.98
C ASP A 93 17.57 -11.35 -2.89
N SER A 94 16.84 -10.58 -3.70
CA SER A 94 16.90 -9.12 -3.65
C SER A 94 16.36 -8.57 -2.32
N VAL A 95 15.29 -9.18 -1.80
CA VAL A 95 14.75 -8.82 -0.48
C VAL A 95 15.78 -9.10 0.62
N LEU A 96 16.35 -10.30 0.66
CA LEU A 96 17.33 -10.69 1.69
C LEU A 96 18.58 -9.78 1.70
N GLN A 97 19.00 -9.28 0.54
CA GLN A 97 20.11 -8.34 0.42
C GLN A 97 19.79 -6.92 0.92
N LYS A 98 18.52 -6.50 0.82
CA LYS A 98 18.09 -5.12 1.11
C LYS A 98 17.45 -4.95 2.48
N ILE A 99 17.08 -6.02 3.16
CA ILE A 99 16.59 -5.94 4.54
C ILE A 99 17.74 -5.53 5.45
N GLU A 100 17.47 -4.56 6.32
CA GLU A 100 18.44 -3.98 7.24
C GLU A 100 18.53 -4.80 8.55
N SER A 101 19.65 -4.67 9.25
CA SER A 101 19.82 -5.23 10.59
C SER A 101 18.85 -4.54 11.58
N PRO A 102 18.27 -5.25 12.57
CA PRO A 102 18.50 -6.66 12.93
C PRO A 102 17.65 -7.68 12.15
N PHE A 103 16.75 -7.22 11.29
CA PHE A 103 15.73 -8.05 10.64
C PHE A 103 16.29 -9.01 9.58
N ASN A 104 17.47 -8.71 9.05
CA ASN A 104 18.17 -9.57 8.08
C ASN A 104 18.63 -10.93 8.66
N SER A 105 18.63 -11.08 9.99
CA SER A 105 18.91 -12.36 10.66
C SER A 105 17.74 -13.36 10.56
N GLU A 106 16.52 -12.88 10.31
CA GLU A 106 15.28 -13.67 10.30
C GLU A 106 14.98 -14.28 8.91
N VAL A 107 15.97 -14.94 8.31
CA VAL A 107 15.93 -15.41 6.90
C VAL A 107 14.69 -16.26 6.59
N GLN A 108 14.32 -17.17 7.51
CA GLN A 108 13.15 -18.04 7.33
C GLN A 108 11.84 -17.25 7.36
N LEU A 109 11.72 -16.25 8.24
CA LEU A 109 10.54 -15.40 8.32
C LEU A 109 10.41 -14.54 7.07
N VAL A 110 11.51 -13.94 6.61
CA VAL A 110 11.55 -13.16 5.36
C VAL A 110 11.09 -14.01 4.17
N SER A 111 11.59 -15.23 4.04
CA SER A 111 11.20 -16.15 2.96
C SER A 111 9.71 -16.48 2.99
N ARG A 112 9.16 -16.80 4.17
CA ARG A 112 7.73 -17.08 4.34
C ARG A 112 6.86 -15.86 4.03
N LEU A 113 7.26 -14.67 4.46
CA LEU A 113 6.56 -13.42 4.18
C LEU A 113 6.58 -13.06 2.69
N HIS A 114 7.73 -13.18 2.03
CA HIS A 114 7.84 -12.97 0.59
C HIS A 114 6.89 -13.90 -0.18
N CYS A 115 6.92 -15.19 0.14
CA CYS A 115 6.02 -16.18 -0.48
C CYS A 115 4.54 -15.89 -0.21
N TYR A 116 4.18 -15.53 1.03
CA TYR A 116 2.82 -15.15 1.41
C TYR A 116 2.33 -13.94 0.60
N LEU A 117 3.14 -12.88 0.52
CA LEU A 117 2.78 -11.65 -0.19
C LEU A 117 2.65 -11.88 -1.70
N GLU A 118 3.54 -12.66 -2.30
CA GLU A 118 3.46 -13.01 -3.73
C GLU A 118 2.23 -13.87 -4.02
N ARG A 119 1.94 -14.88 -3.19
CA ARG A 119 0.77 -15.76 -3.33
C ARG A 119 -0.56 -15.00 -3.30
N HIS A 120 -0.66 -13.97 -2.46
CA HIS A 120 -1.89 -13.20 -2.26
C HIS A 120 -1.95 -11.93 -3.13
N GLY A 121 -0.98 -11.72 -4.02
CA GLY A 121 -0.99 -10.61 -4.97
C GLY A 121 -0.69 -9.24 -4.34
N TYR A 122 0.04 -9.20 -3.24
CA TYR A 122 0.53 -7.95 -2.64
C TYR A 122 1.82 -7.44 -3.31
N ILE A 123 2.61 -8.35 -3.88
CA ILE A 123 3.82 -8.06 -4.66
C ILE A 123 3.83 -8.90 -5.94
N ASN A 124 4.68 -8.54 -6.91
CA ASN A 124 4.85 -9.30 -8.16
C ASN A 124 3.52 -9.56 -8.88
N PHE A 125 2.67 -8.54 -8.96
CA PHE A 125 1.38 -8.59 -9.66
C PHE A 125 1.33 -7.57 -10.80
N GLY A 126 0.37 -7.72 -11.70
CA GLY A 126 0.23 -6.84 -12.86
C GLY A 126 1.27 -7.13 -13.94
N ILE A 127 1.83 -6.09 -14.55
CA ILE A 127 2.77 -6.18 -15.68
C ILE A 127 4.16 -5.79 -15.19
N PHE A 128 5.07 -6.76 -15.11
CA PHE A 128 6.45 -6.56 -14.68
C PHE A 128 7.39 -7.52 -15.43
N GLN A 129 8.64 -7.11 -15.57
CA GLN A 129 9.70 -7.95 -16.11
C GLN A 129 10.05 -9.06 -15.10
N ARG A 130 9.86 -10.31 -15.51
CA ARG A 130 10.32 -11.47 -14.72
C ARG A 130 11.83 -11.59 -14.81
N VAL A 131 12.47 -11.74 -13.65
CA VAL A 131 13.89 -12.08 -13.52
C VAL A 131 14.05 -13.60 -13.45
N THR A 132 13.12 -14.27 -12.75
CA THR A 132 13.08 -15.73 -12.69
C THR A 132 12.41 -16.33 -13.93
N PRO A 133 13.05 -17.29 -14.61
CA PRO A 133 12.45 -17.95 -15.76
C PRO A 133 11.16 -18.67 -15.36
N ILE A 134 10.20 -18.73 -16.27
CA ILE A 134 8.96 -19.47 -16.06
C ILE A 134 9.32 -20.96 -15.95
N PRO A 135 8.86 -21.68 -14.90
CA PRO A 135 9.05 -23.11 -14.83
C PRO A 135 8.42 -23.78 -16.05
N VAL A 136 9.26 -24.34 -16.93
CA VAL A 136 8.79 -25.11 -18.07
C VAL A 136 8.39 -26.51 -17.60
N LYS A 137 7.15 -26.92 -17.88
CA LYS A 137 6.70 -28.27 -17.60
C LYS A 137 7.48 -29.23 -18.49
N LYS A 138 8.29 -30.13 -17.90
CA LYS A 138 8.91 -31.23 -18.66
C LYS A 138 7.79 -32.13 -19.20
N VAL A 139 7.56 -32.10 -20.51
CA VAL A 139 6.74 -33.11 -21.18
C VAL A 139 7.60 -34.37 -21.26
N ILE A 140 7.26 -35.38 -20.47
CA ILE A 140 7.83 -36.72 -20.65
C ILE A 140 7.14 -37.29 -21.87
N LEU A 141 7.82 -37.28 -23.02
CA LEU A 141 7.38 -38.06 -24.16
C LEU A 141 7.71 -39.52 -23.84
N GLU A 142 6.69 -40.28 -23.45
CA GLU A 142 6.79 -41.73 -23.43
C GLU A 142 6.94 -42.21 -24.88
N THR A 143 8.18 -42.50 -25.28
CA THR A 143 8.46 -43.23 -26.52
C THR A 143 8.09 -44.69 -26.30
N TYR A 144 7.06 -45.16 -26.99
CA TYR A 144 6.65 -46.56 -27.09
C TYR A 144 7.59 -47.35 -28.01
#